data_AF-A0A2R3NXT7-F1
#
_entry.id   AF-A0A2R3NXT7-F1
#
_cell.length_a   1.000
_cell.length_b   1.000
_cell.length_c   1.000
_cell.angle_alpha   90.00
_cell.angle_beta   90.00
_cell.angle_gamma   90.00
#
_symmetry.space_group_name_H-M   'P 1'
#
loop_
_entity.id
_entity.type
_entity.pdbx_description
1 polymer ?
#
loop_
_entity_poly.entity_id
_entity_poly.type
_entity_poly.pdbx_seq_one_letter_code
_entity_poly.pdbx_strand_id
1 'polypeptide(L)' 'MASIIVHEGESIEKALKRFQKVASSNKAEARKREYHLSKKEKRIYKQKQNRKYK' A
#
# COMPACT_ATOMS: atom_id res chain seq x y z
N MET A 1 10.54 -5.40 3.57
CA MET A 1 9.56 -5.29 4.69
C MET A 1 9.37 -3.83 5.04
N ALA A 2 8.20 -3.42 5.53
CA ALA A 2 7.99 -2.03 5.99
C ALA A 2 8.70 -1.82 7.33
N SER A 3 9.49 -0.76 7.45
CA SER A 3 10.11 -0.32 8.69
C SER A 3 9.98 1.20 8.80
N ILE A 4 10.00 1.71 10.03
CA ILE A 4 10.05 3.15 10.33
C ILE A 4 11.11 3.40 11.39
N ILE A 5 11.72 4.57 11.36
CA ILE A 5 12.55 5.07 12.45
C ILE A 5 11.61 5.73 13.47
N VAL A 6 11.74 5.34 14.74
CA VAL A 6 11.05 5.96 15.88
C VAL A 6 12.01 6.96 16.49
N HIS A 7 11.52 8.16 16.78
CA HIS A 7 12.33 9.20 17.42
C HIS A 7 12.05 9.25 18.93
N GLU A 8 13.04 9.62 19.73
CA GLU A 8 12.85 9.82 21.17
C GLU A 8 11.85 10.96 21.43
N GLY A 9 10.97 10.76 22.42
CA GLY A 9 9.89 11.70 22.74
C GLY A 9 8.65 11.60 21.83
N GLU A 10 8.64 10.69 20.85
CA GLU A 10 7.50 10.48 19.99
C GLU A 10 6.44 9.55 20.61
N SER A 11 5.16 9.94 20.51
CA SER A 11 4.06 9.07 20.92
C SER A 11 3.92 7.86 19.99
N ILE A 12 3.63 6.70 20.58
CA ILE A 12 3.44 5.44 19.87
C ILE A 12 2.40 5.56 18.75
N GLU A 13 1.31 6.30 18.97
CA GLU A 13 0.26 6.52 17.96
C GLU A 13 0.78 7.22 16.70
N LYS A 14 1.69 8.19 16.86
CA LYS A 14 2.28 8.93 15.74
C LYS A 14 3.22 8.05 14.93
N ALA A 15 4.01 7.22 15.61
CA ALA A 15 4.83 6.20 14.97
C ALA A 15 3.95 5.16 14.22
N LEU A 16 2.88 4.66 14.85
CA LEU A 16 1.96 3.72 14.23
C LEU A 16 1.28 4.29 12.97
N LYS A 17 0.86 5.56 12.99
CA LYS A 17 0.30 6.22 11.80
C LYS A 17 1.28 6.23 10.63
N ARG A 18 2.57 6.52 10.88
CA ARG A 18 3.61 6.45 9.83
C ARG A 18 3.85 5.04 9.34
N PHE A 19 3.93 4.08 10.25
CA PHE A 19 4.09 2.68 9.90
C PHE A 19 2.92 2.18 9.03
N GLN A 20 1.69 2.50 9.41
CA GLN A 20 0.49 2.13 8.66
C GLN A 20 0.51 2.72 7.24
N LYS A 21 0.95 3.98 7.09
CA LYS A 21 1.12 4.62 5.79
C LYS A 21 2.11 3.84 4.91
N VAL A 22 3.30 3.51 5.43
CA VAL A 22 4.33 2.76 4.69
C VAL A 22 3.85 1.34 4.38
N ALA A 23 3.25 0.64 5.35
CA ALA A 23 2.75 -0.72 5.20
C ALA A 23 1.58 -0.85 4.22
N SER A 24 0.79 0.21 4.02
CA SER A 24 -0.38 0.19 3.12
C SER A 24 -0.02 -0.17 1.68
N SER A 25 1.13 0.32 1.19
CA SER A 25 1.65 0.03 -0.14
C SER A 25 1.96 -1.46 -0.33
N ASN A 26 2.68 -2.06 0.62
CA ASN A 26 3.03 -3.47 0.64
C ASN A 26 1.79 -4.38 0.71
N LYS A 27 0.79 -4.00 1.54
CA LYS A 27 -0.48 -4.74 1.62
C LYS A 27 -1.24 -4.75 0.30
N ALA A 28 -1.28 -3.62 -0.41
CA ALA A 28 -1.96 -3.52 -1.70
C ALA A 28 -1.25 -4.35 -2.78
N GLU A 29 0.07 -4.42 -2.76
CA GLU A 29 0.84 -5.25 -3.68
C GLU A 29 0.68 -6.75 -3.41
N ALA A 30 0.70 -7.16 -2.12
CA ALA A 30 0.44 -8.54 -1.72
C ALA A 30 -0.92 -9.03 -2.23
N ARG A 31 -2.00 -8.26 -2.04
CA ARG A 31 -3.34 -8.61 -2.56
C ARG A 31 -3.40 -8.75 -4.08
N LYS A 32 -2.63 -7.97 -4.83
CA LYS A 32 -2.56 -8.09 -6.30
C LYS A 32 -1.89 -9.38 -6.76
N ARG A 33 -1.02 -9.95 -5.92
CA ARG A 33 -0.26 -11.18 -6.20
C ARG A 33 -0.91 -12.43 -5.61
N GLU A 34 -1.93 -12.26 -4.77
CA GLU A 34 -2.70 -13.35 -4.16
C GLU A 34 -3.33 -14.27 -5.20
N TYR A 35 -3.76 -13.72 -6.33
CA TYR A 35 -4.32 -14.46 -7.46
C TYR A 35 -3.62 -14.08 -8.76
N HIS A 36 -3.47 -15.04 -9.66
CA HIS A 36 -2.97 -14.75 -11.01
C HIS A 36 -4.02 -13.96 -11.80
N LEU A 37 -3.65 -12.75 -12.23
CA LEU A 37 -4.45 -11.94 -13.15
C LEU A 37 -3.91 -12.04 -14.57
N SER A 38 -4.81 -12.29 -15.52
CA SER A 38 -4.52 -12.26 -16.96
C SER A 38 -4.10 -10.86 -17.42
N LYS A 39 -3.48 -10.76 -18.60
CA LYS A 39 -3.08 -9.46 -19.18
C LYS A 39 -4.28 -8.51 -19.35
N LYS A 40 -5.47 -9.02 -19.68
CA LYS A 40 -6.70 -8.23 -19.85
C LYS A 40 -7.16 -7.63 -18.52
N GLU A 41 -7.18 -8.44 -17.46
CA GLU A 41 -7.62 -7.99 -16.12
C GLU A 41 -6.66 -6.97 -15.53
N LYS A 42 -5.34 -7.15 -15.72
CA LYS A 42 -4.32 -6.17 -15.32
C LYS A 42 -4.54 -4.81 -16.00
N ARG A 43 -4.93 -4.80 -17.28
CA ARG A 43 -5.22 -3.58 -18.04
C ARG A 43 -6.46 -2.85 -17.49
N ILE A 44 -7.55 -3.59 -17.27
CA ILE A 44 -8.79 -3.04 -16.68
C ILE A 44 -8.52 -2.49 -15.28
N TYR A 45 -7.77 -3.23 -14.46
CA TYR A 45 -7.39 -2.80 -13.12
C TYR A 45 -6.61 -1.48 -13.15
N LYS A 46 -5.57 -1.37 -13.99
CA LYS A 46 -4.81 -0.11 -14.15
C LYS A 46 -5.70 1.04 -14.61
N GLN A 47 -6.58 0.81 -15.57
CA GLN A 47 -7.50 1.85 -16.05
C GLN A 47 -8.44 2.35 -14.95
N LYS A 48 -8.99 1.44 -14.13
CA LYS A 48 -9.83 1.80 -12.97
C LYS A 48 -9.06 2.60 -11.92
N GLN A 49 -7.81 2.23 -11.63
CA GLN A 49 -6.98 2.98 -10.69
C GLN A 49 -6.73 4.41 -11.18
N ASN A 50 -6.41 4.61 -12.46
CA ASN A 50 -6.16 5.95 -13.02
C ASN A 50 -7.41 6.84 -13.03
N ARG A 51 -8.60 6.27 -13.23
CA ARG A 51 -9.87 7.02 -13.19
C ARG A 51 -10.22 7.54 -11.79
N LYS A 52 -9.71 6.91 -10.73
CA LYS A 52 -10.01 7.30 -9.34
C LYS A 52 -9.38 8.63 -8.93
N TYR A 53 -8.40 9.12 -9.69
CA TYR A 53 -7.63 10.33 -9.40
C TYR A 53 -7.93 11.46 -10.40
N LYS A 54 -9.01 11.36 -11.17
CA LYS A 54 -9.49 12.36 -12.12
C LYS A 54 -10.81 12.93 -11.62
#